data_AF-A0A6G2XBW3-F1
#
_entry.id   AF-A0A6G2XBW3-F1
#
_cell.length_a   1.000
_cell.length_b   1.000
_cell.length_c   1.000
_cell.angle_alpha   90.00
_cell.angle_beta   90.00
_cell.angle_gamma   90.00
#
_symmetry.space_group_name_H-M   'P 1'
#
loop_
_entity.id
_entity.type
_entity.pdbx_description
1 polymer ?
#
loop_
_entity_poly.entity_id
_entity_poly.type
_entity_poly.pdbx_seq_one_letter_code
_entity_poly.pdbx_strand_id
1 'polypeptide(L)'
;MRSYWEGRPAPVYDRNDPARTAPLVVNHMLDQLGIGENRTVRRHPDGYDVHDRSIAPGDGWCRALYAPECAWPEGAHLCVVVEWFPDEDFRSTWPARFETVMATLRSHGFVVEHTGRGSVPVQYRRADMLVYQMEPGKQPPQRPADAWAYVPLPRAYEWPERSPMDQCRLALNELGIGSGYPGYQYRAALWDVSSVLWPPHATFCALLRWWPEPGLSAKETAEALGKLRALVAYGYHTRVAPQGGTARGDHVDILVYREAPESAETAPAPAA
;
A
#
# COMPACT_ATOMS: atom_id res chain seq x y z
N MET A 1 -10.66 17.33 -26.62
CA MET A 1 -10.61 16.82 -25.24
C MET A 1 -9.14 16.75 -24.87
N ARG A 2 -8.68 17.41 -23.80
CA ARG A 2 -7.24 17.50 -23.48
C ARG A 2 -6.91 16.72 -22.23
N SER A 3 -5.83 15.95 -22.26
CA SER A 3 -5.28 15.28 -21.08
C SER A 3 -4.70 16.32 -20.13
N TYR A 4 -4.77 16.10 -18.81
CA TYR A 4 -4.09 16.94 -17.81
C TYR A 4 -2.58 17.12 -18.11
N TRP A 5 -1.97 16.12 -18.74
CA TRP A 5 -0.55 16.10 -19.10
C TRP A 5 -0.24 16.79 -20.44
N GLU A 6 -1.24 17.19 -21.21
CA GLU A 6 -1.02 17.83 -22.51
C GLU A 6 -0.27 19.16 -22.33
N GLY A 7 0.92 19.26 -22.92
CA GLY A 7 1.80 20.43 -22.80
C GLY A 7 2.63 20.50 -21.50
N ARG A 8 2.56 19.48 -20.64
CA ARG A 8 3.44 19.36 -19.46
C ARG A 8 4.63 18.45 -19.76
N PRO A 9 5.82 18.72 -19.19
CA PRO A 9 6.93 17.78 -19.28
C PRO A 9 6.57 16.48 -18.57
N ALA A 10 7.11 15.36 -19.04
CA ALA A 10 6.98 14.08 -18.36
C ALA A 10 7.54 14.20 -16.92
N PRO A 11 6.82 13.73 -15.90
CA PRO A 11 7.33 13.72 -14.54
C PRO A 11 8.58 12.85 -14.45
N VAL A 12 9.52 13.28 -13.61
CA VAL A 12 10.77 12.56 -13.34
C VAL A 12 10.70 12.00 -11.93
N TYR A 13 11.08 10.73 -11.78
CA TYR A 13 11.18 10.09 -10.47
C TYR A 13 12.38 10.64 -9.69
N ASP A 14 12.17 11.05 -8.44
CA ASP A 14 13.21 11.46 -7.50
C ASP A 14 13.23 10.48 -6.32
N ARG A 15 14.33 9.74 -6.17
CA ARG A 15 14.53 8.78 -5.08
C ARG A 15 14.58 9.45 -3.71
N ASN A 16 14.87 10.75 -3.65
CA ASN A 16 14.87 11.52 -2.40
C ASN A 16 13.48 12.07 -2.04
N ASP A 17 12.50 11.89 -2.92
CA ASP A 17 11.11 12.26 -2.70
C ASP A 17 10.16 11.26 -3.36
N PRO A 18 10.22 9.97 -2.95
CA PRO A 18 9.44 8.92 -3.58
C PRO A 18 7.95 9.10 -3.32
N ALA A 19 7.58 9.67 -2.17
CA ALA A 19 6.19 9.93 -1.80
C ALA A 19 5.47 10.84 -2.80
N ARG A 20 6.15 11.88 -3.28
CA ARG A 20 5.58 12.78 -4.29
C ARG A 20 5.78 12.26 -5.70
N THR A 21 6.97 11.77 -6.04
CA THR A 21 7.34 11.57 -7.44
C THR A 21 6.97 10.19 -8.01
N ALA A 22 6.99 9.12 -7.22
CA ALA A 22 6.64 7.78 -7.72
C ALA A 22 5.18 7.71 -8.22
N PRO A 23 4.17 8.19 -7.45
CA PRO A 23 2.79 8.20 -7.95
C PRO A 23 2.61 9.08 -9.19
N LEU A 24 3.32 10.21 -9.29
CA LEU A 24 3.21 11.10 -10.45
C LEU A 24 3.69 10.41 -11.74
N VAL A 25 4.82 9.70 -11.68
CA VAL A 25 5.34 8.96 -12.84
C VAL A 25 4.38 7.86 -13.27
N VAL A 26 3.88 7.07 -12.33
CA VAL A 26 2.96 5.97 -12.67
C VAL A 26 1.61 6.50 -13.15
N ASN A 27 1.05 7.57 -12.54
CA ASN A 27 -0.17 8.20 -13.03
C ASN A 27 -0.02 8.77 -14.45
N HIS A 28 1.12 9.40 -14.76
CA HIS A 28 1.40 9.87 -16.12
C HIS A 28 1.40 8.72 -17.14
N MET A 29 2.01 7.59 -16.80
CA MET A 29 1.96 6.40 -17.63
C MET A 29 0.53 5.85 -17.77
N LEU A 30 -0.22 5.71 -16.67
CA LEU A 30 -1.61 5.23 -16.70
C LEU A 30 -2.48 6.08 -17.64
N ASP A 31 -2.25 7.40 -17.69
CA ASP A 31 -2.93 8.28 -18.63
C ASP A 31 -2.46 8.13 -20.07
N GLN A 32 -1.17 7.89 -20.32
CA GLN A 32 -0.67 7.55 -21.66
C GLN A 32 -1.27 6.24 -22.18
N LEU A 33 -1.60 5.32 -21.27
CA LEU A 33 -2.28 4.06 -21.55
C LEU A 33 -3.80 4.21 -21.70
N GLY A 34 -4.36 5.41 -21.47
CA GLY A 34 -5.80 5.68 -21.57
C GLY A 34 -6.63 5.09 -20.42
N ILE A 35 -5.99 4.62 -19.35
CA ILE A 35 -6.64 3.97 -18.20
C ILE A 35 -6.42 4.73 -16.89
N GLY A 36 -5.88 5.95 -16.92
CA GLY A 36 -5.61 6.75 -15.72
C GLY A 36 -6.81 7.56 -15.23
N GLU A 37 -6.69 8.10 -14.02
CA GLU A 37 -7.73 8.91 -13.37
C GLU A 37 -7.99 10.24 -14.08
N ASN A 38 -7.04 10.73 -14.89
CA ASN A 38 -7.06 12.13 -15.25
C ASN A 38 -8.24 12.52 -16.14
N ARG A 39 -8.79 13.66 -15.72
CA ARG A 39 -10.02 14.24 -16.22
C ARG A 39 -9.77 14.89 -17.58
N THR A 40 -10.65 14.60 -18.51
CA THR A 40 -10.90 15.47 -19.63
C THR A 40 -11.58 16.76 -19.18
N VAL A 41 -10.97 17.89 -19.56
CA VAL A 41 -11.52 19.22 -19.26
C VAL A 41 -12.41 19.65 -20.42
N ARG A 42 -13.72 19.80 -20.17
CA ARG A 42 -14.65 20.56 -21.02
C ARG A 42 -14.80 21.94 -20.41
N ARG A 43 -14.11 22.93 -20.99
CA ARG A 43 -14.32 24.34 -20.65
C ARG A 43 -15.72 24.73 -21.09
N HIS A 44 -16.58 25.07 -20.14
CA HIS A 44 -17.95 25.46 -20.41
C HIS A 44 -18.00 26.95 -20.79
N PRO A 45 -18.92 27.39 -21.68
CA PRO A 45 -18.97 28.78 -22.13
C PRO A 45 -19.21 29.83 -21.04
N ASP A 46 -19.69 29.42 -19.86
CA ASP A 46 -19.92 30.25 -18.67
C ASP A 46 -18.69 30.36 -17.75
N GLY A 47 -17.54 29.80 -18.16
CA GLY A 47 -16.27 29.94 -17.46
C GLY A 47 -15.96 28.85 -16.44
N TYR A 48 -16.83 27.85 -16.25
CA TYR A 48 -16.52 26.69 -15.40
C TYR A 48 -15.89 25.55 -16.22
N ASP A 49 -14.87 24.91 -15.65
CA ASP A 49 -14.28 23.71 -16.23
C ASP A 49 -15.03 22.46 -15.72
N VAL A 50 -15.74 21.77 -16.61
CA VAL A 50 -16.33 20.46 -16.29
C VAL A 50 -15.25 19.40 -16.46
N HIS A 51 -14.97 18.70 -15.38
CA HIS A 51 -14.04 17.59 -15.35
C HIS A 51 -14.79 16.28 -15.58
N ASP A 52 -14.68 15.73 -16.77
CA ASP A 52 -15.25 14.43 -17.12
C ASP A 52 -14.14 13.38 -17.27
N ARG A 53 -14.44 12.09 -17.17
CA ARG A 53 -13.46 11.02 -17.42
C ARG A 53 -13.67 10.48 -18.83
N SER A 54 -12.67 10.58 -19.69
CA SER A 54 -12.70 9.91 -21.00
C SER A 54 -12.21 8.47 -20.86
N ILE A 55 -13.02 7.65 -20.18
CA ILE A 55 -12.80 6.21 -20.07
C ILE A 55 -13.71 5.54 -21.09
N ALA A 56 -13.18 4.62 -21.89
CA ALA A 56 -14.02 3.86 -22.80
C ALA A 56 -15.00 2.99 -21.98
N PRO A 57 -16.29 2.92 -22.37
CA PRO A 57 -17.26 2.12 -21.65
C PRO A 57 -16.77 0.71 -21.36
N GLY A 58 -16.87 0.30 -20.09
CA GLY A 58 -16.45 -1.00 -19.61
C GLY A 58 -15.01 -1.12 -19.11
N ASP A 59 -14.09 -0.20 -19.44
CA ASP A 59 -12.66 -0.36 -19.10
C ASP A 59 -12.34 -0.11 -17.61
N GLY A 60 -13.10 0.79 -16.96
CA GLY A 60 -12.73 1.30 -15.65
C GLY A 60 -11.50 2.22 -15.70
N TRP A 61 -10.97 2.63 -14.55
CA TRP A 61 -9.82 3.53 -14.47
C TRP A 61 -8.91 3.22 -13.30
N CYS A 62 -7.68 3.72 -13.36
CA CYS A 62 -6.63 3.48 -12.41
C CYS A 62 -6.10 4.77 -11.81
N ARG A 63 -5.66 4.73 -10.55
CA ARG A 63 -4.78 5.75 -9.97
C ARG A 63 -3.66 5.11 -9.18
N ALA A 64 -2.48 5.70 -9.27
CA ALA A 64 -1.34 5.35 -8.44
C ALA A 64 -1.31 6.22 -7.18
N LEU A 65 -1.12 5.57 -6.04
CA LEU A 65 -0.93 6.14 -4.71
C LEU A 65 0.44 5.73 -4.17
N TYR A 66 0.99 6.54 -3.26
CA TYR A 66 2.25 6.21 -2.62
C TYR A 66 2.15 4.91 -1.80
N ALA A 67 3.05 3.97 -2.05
CA ALA A 67 3.30 2.85 -1.17
C ALA A 67 4.39 3.27 -0.17
N PRO A 68 4.18 3.21 1.15
CA PRO A 68 5.21 3.49 2.14
C PRO A 68 6.47 2.65 1.89
N GLU A 69 7.66 3.25 1.97
CA GLU A 69 8.94 2.55 1.70
C GLU A 69 9.17 1.35 2.62
N CYS A 70 8.66 1.42 3.86
CA CYS A 70 8.63 0.28 4.77
C CYS A 70 7.79 -0.91 4.29
N ALA A 71 7.00 -0.73 3.23
CA ALA A 71 6.20 -1.77 2.59
C ALA A 71 6.86 -2.34 1.31
N TRP A 72 7.93 -1.73 0.81
CA TRP A 72 8.47 -2.07 -0.51
C TRP A 72 9.04 -3.49 -0.57
N PRO A 73 8.94 -4.17 -1.73
CA PRO A 73 9.72 -5.35 -2.03
C PRO A 73 11.22 -5.05 -1.95
N GLU A 74 12.01 -6.00 -1.46
CA GLU A 74 13.46 -5.82 -1.38
C GLU A 74 14.05 -5.61 -2.78
N GLY A 75 14.91 -4.59 -2.94
CA GLY A 75 15.53 -4.24 -4.21
C GLY A 75 14.64 -3.44 -5.16
N ALA A 76 13.41 -3.08 -4.77
CA ALA A 76 12.61 -2.13 -5.53
C ALA A 76 13.16 -0.70 -5.36
N HIS A 77 13.20 0.08 -6.44
CA HIS A 77 13.56 1.50 -6.39
C HIS A 77 12.38 2.43 -6.67
N LEU A 78 11.25 1.90 -7.12
CA LEU A 78 9.99 2.61 -7.28
C LEU A 78 8.88 1.64 -6.92
N CYS A 79 7.95 2.04 -6.06
CA CYS A 79 6.82 1.21 -5.69
C CYS A 79 5.60 2.09 -5.36
N VAL A 80 4.44 1.70 -5.87
CA VAL A 80 3.16 2.38 -5.69
C VAL A 80 2.04 1.36 -5.52
N VAL A 81 0.95 1.79 -4.89
CA VAL A 81 -0.32 1.07 -4.96
C VAL A 81 -1.10 1.62 -6.14
N VAL A 82 -1.47 0.79 -7.10
CA VAL A 82 -2.41 1.16 -8.17
C VAL A 82 -3.79 0.65 -7.79
N GLU A 83 -4.72 1.58 -7.57
CA GLU A 83 -6.12 1.26 -7.39
C GLU A 83 -6.80 1.24 -8.76
N TRP A 84 -7.48 0.14 -9.10
CA TRP A 84 -8.33 0.00 -10.28
C TRP A 84 -9.80 0.06 -9.88
N PHE A 85 -10.54 0.96 -10.52
CA PHE A 85 -11.96 1.19 -10.33
C PHE A 85 -12.72 0.67 -11.56
N PRO A 86 -13.44 -0.45 -11.44
CA PRO A 86 -14.15 -1.01 -12.57
C PRO A 86 -15.36 -0.16 -12.99
N ASP A 87 -15.80 -0.34 -14.23
CA ASP A 87 -17.10 0.17 -14.69
C ASP A 87 -18.24 -0.75 -14.19
N GLU A 88 -19.14 -0.18 -13.39
CA GLU A 88 -20.26 -0.88 -12.74
C GLU A 88 -21.21 -1.57 -13.72
N ASP A 89 -21.35 -1.04 -14.94
CA ASP A 89 -22.25 -1.61 -15.94
C ASP A 89 -21.70 -2.90 -16.56
N PHE A 90 -20.41 -3.21 -16.34
CA PHE A 90 -19.69 -4.31 -17.00
C PHE A 90 -19.15 -5.38 -16.05
N ARG A 91 -19.83 -5.60 -14.91
CA ARG A 91 -19.46 -6.52 -13.81
C ARG A 91 -18.98 -7.91 -14.24
N SER A 92 -19.61 -8.52 -15.24
CA SER A 92 -19.26 -9.86 -15.70
C SER A 92 -17.87 -9.96 -16.33
N THR A 93 -17.32 -8.84 -16.82
CA THR A 93 -16.03 -8.79 -17.52
C THR A 93 -14.87 -8.31 -16.64
N TRP A 94 -15.16 -7.95 -15.38
CA TRP A 94 -14.19 -7.37 -14.46
C TRP A 94 -12.90 -8.20 -14.30
N PRO A 95 -12.95 -9.53 -14.08
CA PRO A 95 -11.72 -10.31 -13.91
C PRO A 95 -10.81 -10.25 -15.14
N ALA A 96 -11.37 -10.41 -16.35
CA ALA A 96 -10.60 -10.36 -17.58
C ALA A 96 -9.96 -8.98 -17.82
N ARG A 97 -10.68 -7.91 -17.46
CA ARG A 97 -10.18 -6.54 -17.60
C ARG A 97 -9.08 -6.20 -16.59
N PHE A 98 -9.24 -6.65 -15.35
CA PHE A 98 -8.20 -6.53 -14.33
C PHE A 98 -6.90 -7.23 -14.77
N GLU A 99 -7.00 -8.44 -15.32
CA GLU A 99 -5.85 -9.15 -15.91
C GLU A 99 -5.22 -8.38 -17.07
N THR A 100 -6.02 -7.76 -17.95
CA THR A 100 -5.51 -6.89 -19.03
C THR A 100 -4.76 -5.67 -18.51
N VAL A 101 -5.25 -5.04 -17.43
CA VAL A 101 -4.55 -3.91 -16.78
C VAL A 101 -3.21 -4.38 -16.22
N MET A 102 -3.18 -5.50 -15.50
CA MET A 102 -1.93 -6.07 -14.98
C MET A 102 -0.96 -6.44 -16.10
N ALA A 103 -1.43 -7.05 -17.19
CA ALA A 103 -0.61 -7.42 -18.34
C ALA A 103 -0.01 -6.19 -19.04
N THR A 104 -0.81 -5.13 -19.21
CA THR A 104 -0.35 -3.86 -19.77
C THR A 104 0.71 -3.20 -18.90
N LEU A 105 0.53 -3.16 -17.58
CA LEU A 105 1.54 -2.63 -16.65
C LEU A 105 2.83 -3.46 -16.71
N ARG A 106 2.73 -4.79 -16.76
CA ARG A 106 3.88 -5.69 -16.91
C ARG A 106 4.64 -5.47 -18.22
N SER A 107 3.94 -5.20 -19.33
CA SER A 107 4.59 -4.93 -20.61
C SER A 107 5.41 -3.63 -20.63
N HIS A 108 5.20 -2.76 -19.63
CA HIS A 108 5.97 -1.52 -19.42
C HIS A 108 7.11 -1.68 -18.39
N GLY A 109 7.49 -2.92 -18.08
CA GLY A 109 8.64 -3.22 -17.24
C GLY A 109 8.36 -3.15 -15.73
N PHE A 110 7.09 -3.07 -15.33
CA PHE A 110 6.71 -3.18 -13.92
C PHE A 110 6.52 -4.62 -13.50
N VAL A 111 6.81 -4.88 -12.24
CA VAL A 111 6.28 -6.05 -11.54
C VAL A 111 4.94 -5.66 -10.93
N VAL A 112 3.96 -6.56 -11.05
CA VAL A 112 2.58 -6.33 -10.59
C VAL A 112 2.14 -7.51 -9.73
N GLU A 113 1.94 -7.25 -8.44
CA GLU A 113 1.42 -8.18 -7.44
C GLU A 113 -0.01 -7.77 -7.03
N HIS A 114 -0.86 -8.74 -6.68
CA HIS A 114 -2.20 -8.50 -6.13
C HIS A 114 -2.55 -9.63 -5.15
N THR A 115 -3.42 -9.36 -4.18
CA THR A 115 -3.71 -10.27 -3.05
C THR A 115 -4.67 -11.42 -3.33
N GLY A 116 -4.82 -11.85 -4.59
CA GLY A 116 -5.66 -13.00 -4.94
C GLY A 116 -7.13 -12.90 -4.49
N ARG A 117 -7.79 -14.05 -4.33
CA ARG A 117 -9.26 -14.27 -4.26
C ARG A 117 -10.06 -13.44 -3.22
N GLY A 118 -9.43 -12.67 -2.34
CA GLY A 118 -10.11 -11.82 -1.36
C GLY A 118 -10.55 -10.44 -1.90
N SER A 119 -10.05 -10.02 -3.07
CA SER A 119 -10.32 -8.70 -3.65
C SER A 119 -11.22 -8.74 -4.88
N VAL A 120 -12.04 -9.80 -5.04
CA VAL A 120 -13.08 -9.78 -6.08
C VAL A 120 -13.95 -8.54 -5.82
N PRO A 121 -14.16 -7.65 -6.82
CA PRO A 121 -14.80 -6.35 -6.57
C PRO A 121 -16.30 -6.43 -6.19
N VAL A 122 -16.82 -7.62 -5.87
CA VAL A 122 -18.21 -7.85 -5.48
C VAL A 122 -18.59 -7.06 -4.21
N GLN A 123 -17.64 -6.83 -3.30
CA GLN A 123 -17.85 -5.99 -2.10
C GLN A 123 -17.15 -4.63 -2.20
N TYR A 124 -16.15 -4.49 -3.07
CA TYR A 124 -15.33 -3.29 -3.18
C TYR A 124 -15.45 -2.66 -4.57
N ARG A 125 -15.79 -1.37 -4.61
CA ARG A 125 -15.82 -0.55 -5.83
C ARG A 125 -14.44 -0.33 -6.48
N ARG A 126 -13.42 -1.11 -6.07
CA ARG A 126 -12.04 -1.07 -6.57
C ARG A 126 -11.29 -2.36 -6.25
N ALA A 127 -10.19 -2.60 -6.96
CA ALA A 127 -9.17 -3.58 -6.63
C ALA A 127 -7.80 -2.89 -6.55
N ASP A 128 -6.95 -3.34 -5.64
CA ASP A 128 -5.62 -2.77 -5.46
C ASP A 128 -4.56 -3.70 -6.06
N MET A 129 -3.51 -3.12 -6.63
CA MET A 129 -2.32 -3.78 -7.14
C MET A 129 -1.08 -3.13 -6.54
N LEU A 130 -0.07 -3.92 -6.16
CA LEU A 130 1.26 -3.40 -5.89
C LEU A 130 2.02 -3.36 -7.22
N VAL A 131 2.50 -2.18 -7.60
CA VAL A 131 3.21 -1.95 -8.86
C VAL A 131 4.57 -1.36 -8.55
N TYR A 132 5.64 -2.04 -8.98
CA TYR A 132 7.00 -1.64 -8.64
C TYR A 132 8.01 -1.93 -9.75
N GLN A 133 9.14 -1.24 -9.69
CA GLN A 133 10.30 -1.49 -10.54
C GLN A 133 11.51 -1.87 -9.68
N MET A 134 12.22 -2.90 -10.12
CA MET A 134 13.43 -3.39 -9.48
C MET A 134 14.63 -2.54 -9.86
N GLU A 135 15.57 -2.33 -8.93
CA GLU A 135 16.89 -1.80 -9.27
C GLU A 135 17.54 -2.61 -10.40
N PRO A 136 18.32 -1.99 -11.30
CA PRO A 136 19.00 -2.71 -12.37
C PRO A 136 19.80 -3.91 -11.83
N GLY A 137 19.56 -5.10 -12.39
CA GLY A 137 20.21 -6.34 -11.98
C GLY A 137 19.60 -7.03 -10.75
N LYS A 138 18.57 -6.46 -10.11
CA LYS A 138 17.80 -7.14 -9.05
C LYS A 138 16.64 -7.92 -9.64
N GLN A 139 16.37 -9.08 -9.07
CA GLN A 139 15.21 -9.90 -9.42
C GLN A 139 14.06 -9.63 -8.47
N PRO A 140 12.80 -9.65 -8.96
CA PRO A 140 11.64 -9.57 -8.09
C PRO A 140 11.66 -10.69 -7.04
N PRO A 141 11.25 -10.44 -5.79
CA PRO A 141 11.18 -11.50 -4.79
C PRO A 141 10.20 -12.58 -5.24
N GLN A 142 10.58 -13.85 -5.08
CA GLN A 142 9.67 -14.96 -5.33
C GLN A 142 8.70 -15.07 -4.16
N ARG A 143 7.41 -14.84 -4.44
CA ARG A 143 6.34 -15.05 -3.47
C ARG A 143 5.84 -16.50 -3.59
N PRO A 144 5.57 -17.19 -2.45
CA PRO A 144 4.89 -18.48 -2.52
C PRO A 144 3.45 -18.30 -3.00
N ALA A 145 2.86 -19.36 -3.57
CA ALA A 145 1.51 -19.31 -4.14
C ALA A 145 0.41 -18.97 -3.10
N ASP A 146 0.70 -19.23 -1.82
CA ASP A 146 -0.16 -18.97 -0.67
C ASP A 146 0.22 -17.69 0.10
N ALA A 147 1.05 -16.81 -0.49
CA ALA A 147 1.55 -15.59 0.17
C ALA A 147 0.44 -14.73 0.80
N TRP A 148 -0.76 -14.71 0.23
CA TRP A 148 -1.89 -13.93 0.77
C TRP A 148 -3.05 -14.80 1.28
N ALA A 149 -2.82 -16.10 1.53
CA ALA A 149 -3.85 -17.03 1.98
C ALA A 149 -4.49 -16.64 3.33
N TYR A 150 -3.76 -15.89 4.15
CA TYR A 150 -4.19 -15.47 5.49
C TYR A 150 -4.74 -14.04 5.55
N VAL A 151 -4.83 -13.34 4.42
CA VAL A 151 -5.47 -12.02 4.36
C VAL A 151 -6.93 -12.21 4.73
N PRO A 152 -7.41 -11.61 5.84
CA PRO A 152 -8.76 -11.82 6.31
C PRO A 152 -9.76 -11.22 5.32
N LEU A 153 -10.89 -11.91 5.14
CA LEU A 153 -12.03 -11.30 4.45
C LEU A 153 -12.56 -10.12 5.27
N PRO A 154 -13.13 -9.11 4.60
CA PRO A 154 -13.74 -7.98 5.30
C PRO A 154 -14.88 -8.49 6.16
N ARG A 155 -14.87 -8.14 7.45
CA ARG A 155 -15.97 -8.46 8.37
C ARG A 155 -16.25 -7.30 9.30
N ALA A 156 -17.51 -7.18 9.69
CA ALA A 156 -17.88 -6.36 10.83
C ALA A 156 -17.45 -7.08 12.11
N TYR A 157 -16.88 -6.34 13.06
CA TYR A 157 -16.62 -6.81 14.40
C TYR A 157 -17.79 -6.38 15.28
N GLU A 158 -18.37 -7.31 16.05
CA GLU A 158 -19.45 -7.01 16.97
C GLU A 158 -18.90 -6.76 18.37
N TRP A 159 -19.41 -5.76 19.07
CA TRP A 159 -19.03 -5.54 20.47
C TRP A 159 -19.43 -6.78 21.31
N PRO A 160 -18.54 -7.36 22.15
CA PRO A 160 -17.27 -6.82 22.67
C PRO A 160 -15.98 -7.26 21.95
N GLU A 161 -16.06 -7.82 20.74
CA GLU A 161 -14.89 -8.23 19.99
C GLU A 161 -13.97 -7.04 19.67
N ARG A 162 -12.67 -7.22 19.89
CA ARG A 162 -11.65 -6.23 19.53
C ARG A 162 -11.07 -6.56 18.16
N SER A 163 -11.06 -5.58 17.27
CA SER A 163 -10.37 -5.72 15.99
C SER A 163 -8.87 -5.94 16.20
N PRO A 164 -8.17 -6.64 15.28
CA PRO A 164 -6.71 -6.76 15.32
C PRO A 164 -5.98 -5.40 15.40
N MET A 165 -6.56 -4.36 14.79
CA MET A 165 -6.08 -2.98 14.86
C MET A 165 -6.15 -2.43 16.30
N ASP A 166 -7.24 -2.65 17.01
CA ASP A 166 -7.38 -2.20 18.41
C ASP A 166 -6.44 -2.95 19.34
N GLN A 167 -6.20 -4.24 19.10
CA GLN A 167 -5.21 -5.03 19.83
C GLN A 167 -3.79 -4.46 19.64
N CYS A 168 -3.42 -4.13 18.40
CA CYS A 168 -2.13 -3.51 18.11
C CYS A 168 -2.00 -2.13 18.77
N ARG A 169 -3.08 -1.32 18.77
CA ARG A 169 -3.09 -0.01 19.42
C ARG A 169 -2.91 -0.12 20.94
N LEU A 170 -3.50 -1.13 21.58
CA LEU A 170 -3.31 -1.39 23.01
C LEU A 170 -1.86 -1.78 23.33
N ALA A 171 -1.26 -2.67 22.55
CA ALA A 171 0.14 -3.04 22.72
C ALA A 171 1.08 -1.83 22.58
N LEU A 172 0.82 -0.95 21.60
CA LEU A 172 1.56 0.30 21.45
C LEU A 172 1.39 1.21 22.67
N ASN A 173 0.17 1.36 23.19
CA ASN A 173 -0.10 2.17 24.38
C ASN A 173 0.61 1.63 25.63
N GLU A 174 0.66 0.31 25.82
CA GLU A 174 1.40 -0.33 26.91
C GLU A 174 2.92 -0.08 26.82
N LEU A 175 3.44 0.14 25.62
CA LEU A 175 4.82 0.56 25.37
C LEU A 175 5.02 2.08 25.46
N GLY A 176 3.99 2.85 25.80
CA GLY A 176 4.03 4.32 25.88
C GLY A 176 4.08 5.01 24.51
N ILE A 177 3.66 4.31 23.45
CA ILE A 177 3.63 4.80 22.06
C ILE A 177 2.18 5.01 21.67
N GLY A 178 1.74 6.26 21.48
CA GLY A 178 0.31 6.51 21.28
C GLY A 178 -0.03 7.92 20.83
N SER A 179 -1.26 8.10 20.37
CA SER A 179 -1.74 9.39 19.88
C SER A 179 -2.18 10.30 21.04
N GLY A 180 -1.47 11.40 21.24
CA GLY A 180 -2.08 12.70 21.60
C GLY A 180 -2.69 12.91 22.98
N TYR A 181 -2.66 11.95 23.91
CA TYR A 181 -3.03 12.22 25.30
C TYR A 181 -1.84 12.77 26.10
N PRO A 182 -2.08 13.63 27.11
CA PRO A 182 -1.04 14.05 28.04
C PRO A 182 -0.44 12.79 28.72
N GLY A 183 0.84 12.52 28.50
CA GLY A 183 1.57 11.38 29.07
C GLY A 183 2.25 10.44 28.07
N TYR A 184 1.94 10.53 26.78
CA TYR A 184 2.66 9.76 25.75
C TYR A 184 3.94 10.49 25.29
N GLN A 185 5.06 9.76 25.29
CA GLN A 185 6.37 10.31 24.91
C GLN A 185 6.57 10.44 23.40
N TYR A 186 5.76 9.74 22.59
CA TYR A 186 5.96 9.63 21.15
C TYR A 186 4.65 9.82 20.40
N ARG A 187 4.55 10.89 19.60
CA ARG A 187 3.40 11.13 18.73
C ARG A 187 3.39 10.11 17.59
N ALA A 188 2.45 9.17 17.64
CA ALA A 188 2.29 8.17 16.60
C ALA A 188 0.82 7.97 16.19
N ALA A 189 0.60 7.52 14.96
CA ALA A 189 -0.70 7.15 14.43
C ALA A 189 -0.59 5.82 13.68
N LEU A 190 -1.60 4.97 13.86
CA LEU A 190 -1.69 3.64 13.30
C LEU A 190 -2.88 3.59 12.33
N TRP A 191 -2.65 3.10 11.12
CA TRP A 191 -3.64 3.04 10.04
C TRP A 191 -3.66 1.64 9.41
N ASP A 192 -4.84 1.21 8.95
CA ASP A 192 -4.92 0.05 8.06
C ASP A 192 -4.21 0.35 6.73
N VAL A 193 -3.59 -0.67 6.16
CA VAL A 193 -2.95 -0.60 4.84
C VAL A 193 -3.57 -1.62 3.90
N SER A 194 -3.59 -1.28 2.60
CA SER A 194 -4.05 -2.20 1.55
C SER A 194 -3.33 -3.55 1.66
N SER A 195 -4.07 -4.64 1.46
CA SER A 195 -3.53 -6.00 1.58
C SER A 195 -2.37 -6.26 0.63
N VAL A 196 -2.28 -5.52 -0.49
CA VAL A 196 -1.15 -5.66 -1.43
C VAL A 196 0.18 -5.20 -0.84
N LEU A 197 0.15 -4.44 0.25
CA LEU A 197 1.33 -4.02 1.02
C LEU A 197 1.71 -5.00 2.14
N TRP A 198 0.90 -6.04 2.36
CA TRP A 198 1.14 -6.97 3.44
C TRP A 198 2.29 -7.92 3.10
N PRO A 199 3.17 -8.22 4.07
CA PRO A 199 4.14 -9.31 3.91
C PRO A 199 3.43 -10.65 3.65
N PRO A 200 4.12 -11.63 3.05
CA PRO A 200 3.59 -12.97 2.86
C PRO A 200 3.18 -13.57 4.20
N HIS A 201 2.08 -14.32 4.19
CA HIS A 201 1.51 -15.02 5.35
C HIS A 201 1.11 -14.12 6.53
N ALA A 202 1.03 -12.80 6.33
CA ALA A 202 0.52 -11.89 7.36
C ALA A 202 -0.98 -12.10 7.60
N THR A 203 -1.36 -12.20 8.89
CA THR A 203 -2.75 -12.21 9.37
C THR A 203 -3.26 -10.81 9.75
N PHE A 204 -2.33 -9.87 9.93
CA PHE A 204 -2.59 -8.47 10.22
C PHE A 204 -1.42 -7.64 9.70
N CYS A 205 -1.71 -6.45 9.17
CA CYS A 205 -0.68 -5.48 8.81
C CYS A 205 -1.26 -4.06 8.90
N ALA A 206 -0.46 -3.16 9.47
CA ALA A 206 -0.80 -1.75 9.66
C ALA A 206 0.43 -0.87 9.41
N LEU A 207 0.17 0.38 9.03
CA LEU A 207 1.19 1.41 8.98
C LEU A 207 1.18 2.19 10.28
N LEU A 208 2.30 2.16 11.00
CA LEU A 208 2.58 3.05 12.09
C LEU A 208 3.42 4.22 11.56
N ARG A 209 2.88 5.43 11.65
CA ARG A 209 3.61 6.67 11.40
C ARG A 209 3.97 7.32 12.72
N TRP A 210 5.27 7.53 12.94
CA TRP A 210 5.80 8.19 14.12
C TRP A 210 6.35 9.56 13.75
N TRP A 211 5.97 10.61 14.47
CA TRP A 211 6.52 11.96 14.31
C TRP A 211 7.49 12.24 15.47
N PRO A 212 8.82 12.19 15.24
CA PRO A 212 9.79 12.58 16.25
C PRO A 212 9.59 14.04 16.64
N GLU A 213 9.78 14.36 17.91
CA GLU A 213 9.86 15.75 18.36
C GLU A 213 11.06 16.46 17.69
N PRO A 214 10.90 17.75 17.33
CA PRO A 214 12.01 18.53 16.81
C PRO A 214 13.20 18.53 17.78
N GLY A 215 14.40 18.23 17.28
CA GLY A 215 15.63 18.27 18.07
C GLY A 215 16.02 16.97 18.77
N LEU A 216 15.26 15.88 18.60
CA LEU A 216 15.70 14.54 19.03
C LEU A 216 17.04 14.17 18.39
N SER A 217 17.98 13.71 19.20
CA SER A 217 19.26 13.19 18.72
C SER A 217 19.07 11.85 17.98
N ALA A 218 20.06 11.47 17.17
CA ALA A 218 20.07 10.16 16.53
C ALA A 218 20.00 9.00 17.54
N LYS A 219 20.58 9.18 18.73
CA LYS A 219 20.54 8.19 19.82
C LYS A 219 19.12 8.04 20.38
N GLU A 220 18.45 9.15 20.69
CA GLU A 220 17.07 9.13 21.21
C GLU A 220 16.09 8.60 20.15
N THR A 221 16.34 8.92 18.87
CA THR A 221 15.59 8.35 17.74
C THR A 221 15.77 6.84 17.67
N ALA A 222 17.00 6.34 17.78
CA ALA A 222 17.29 4.91 17.79
C ALA A 222 16.68 4.22 19.02
N GLU A 223 16.67 4.86 20.18
CA GLU A 223 16.04 4.33 21.40
C GLU A 223 14.51 4.24 21.25
N ALA A 224 13.87 5.27 20.70
CA ALA A 224 12.44 5.28 20.41
C ALA A 224 12.05 4.17 19.43
N LEU A 225 12.81 4.01 18.33
CA LEU A 225 12.63 2.90 17.40
C LEU A 225 12.96 1.54 18.03
N GLY A 226 13.87 1.50 19.00
CA GLY A 226 14.19 0.32 19.80
C GLY A 226 12.99 -0.16 20.62
N LYS A 227 12.18 0.76 21.18
CA LYS A 227 10.95 0.42 21.91
C LYS A 227 9.94 -0.31 21.02
N LEU A 228 9.87 0.01 19.74
CA LEU A 228 8.99 -0.69 18.79
C LEU A 228 9.37 -2.15 18.59
N ARG A 229 10.64 -2.53 18.81
CA ARG A 229 11.04 -3.94 18.78
C ARG A 229 10.37 -4.75 19.88
N ALA A 230 9.94 -4.12 20.98
CA ALA A 230 9.21 -4.80 22.05
C ALA A 230 7.81 -5.27 21.61
N LEU A 231 7.29 -4.81 20.48
CA LEU A 231 6.07 -5.35 19.88
C LEU A 231 6.16 -6.85 19.55
N VAL A 232 7.38 -7.39 19.43
CA VAL A 232 7.61 -8.84 19.27
C VAL A 232 7.06 -9.64 20.46
N ALA A 233 7.09 -9.08 21.67
CA ALA A 233 6.52 -9.73 22.86
C ALA A 233 4.98 -9.87 22.77
N TYR A 234 4.35 -9.07 21.91
CA TYR A 234 2.93 -9.11 21.59
C TYR A 234 2.63 -9.87 20.28
N GLY A 235 3.64 -10.53 19.69
CA GLY A 235 3.52 -11.30 18.46
C GLY A 235 3.51 -10.46 17.19
N TYR A 236 4.02 -9.22 17.22
CA TYR A 236 4.14 -8.38 16.03
C TYR A 236 5.60 -8.23 15.58
N HIS A 237 5.77 -8.18 14.27
CA HIS A 237 7.00 -7.82 13.59
C HIS A 237 6.93 -6.36 13.14
N THR A 238 8.09 -5.73 13.01
CA THR A 238 8.20 -4.34 12.53
C THR A 238 9.21 -4.25 11.40
N ARG A 239 8.87 -3.55 10.32
CA ARG A 239 9.80 -3.18 9.25
C ARG A 239 9.84 -1.66 9.13
N VAL A 240 11.02 -1.08 9.32
CA VAL A 240 11.25 0.36 9.16
C VAL A 240 11.71 0.62 7.72
N ALA A 241 11.30 1.75 7.13
CA ALA A 241 11.83 2.14 5.82
C ALA A 241 13.36 2.24 5.84
N PRO A 242 14.08 1.79 4.79
CA PRO A 242 15.51 2.03 4.67
C PRO A 242 15.78 3.54 4.77
N GLN A 243 16.71 3.97 5.61
CA GLN A 243 17.10 5.37 5.70
C GLN A 243 17.80 5.80 4.40
N GLY A 244 17.00 6.21 3.41
CA GLY A 244 17.47 6.66 2.10
C GLY A 244 16.57 7.68 1.41
N GLY A 245 15.35 7.91 1.88
CA GLY A 245 14.37 8.78 1.23
C GLY A 245 13.93 10.02 2.02
N THR A 246 14.26 10.16 3.30
CA THR A 246 13.80 11.31 4.10
C THR A 246 14.94 12.17 4.62
N ALA A 247 15.66 12.81 3.70
CA ALA A 247 16.36 14.06 4.00
C ALA A 247 15.38 15.22 4.36
N ARG A 248 14.06 14.94 4.42
CA ARG A 248 12.99 15.92 4.67
C ARG A 248 11.79 15.44 5.52
N GLY A 249 11.84 14.25 6.12
CA GLY A 249 10.63 13.65 6.72
C GLY A 249 10.42 14.05 8.17
N ASP A 250 9.35 14.82 8.45
CA ASP A 250 8.84 15.07 9.81
C ASP A 250 8.33 13.79 10.52
N HIS A 251 8.49 12.62 9.90
CA HIS A 251 7.98 11.34 10.38
C HIS A 251 8.78 10.13 9.88
N VAL A 252 8.60 9.01 10.57
CA VAL A 252 9.12 7.68 10.23
C VAL A 252 7.94 6.74 10.01
N ASP A 253 7.91 6.11 8.85
CA ASP A 253 6.92 5.09 8.49
C ASP A 253 7.45 3.69 8.82
N ILE A 254 6.62 2.92 9.52
CA ILE A 254 6.95 1.61 10.07
C ILE A 254 5.78 0.67 9.75
N LEU A 255 6.08 -0.44 9.08
CA LEU A 255 5.11 -1.50 8.85
C LEU A 255 5.06 -2.38 10.09
N VAL A 256 3.89 -2.54 10.70
CA VAL A 256 3.66 -3.42 11.85
C VAL A 256 2.75 -4.54 11.40
N TYR A 257 3.18 -5.79 11.54
CA TYR A 257 2.43 -6.94 11.04
C TYR A 257 2.54 -8.14 11.96
N ARG A 258 1.60 -9.08 11.84
CA ARG A 258 1.63 -10.36 12.53
C ARG A 258 1.50 -11.47 11.49
N GLU A 259 2.38 -12.45 11.56
CA GLU A 259 2.33 -13.63 10.68
C GLU A 259 1.33 -14.66 11.21
N ALA A 260 0.84 -15.53 10.33
CA ALA A 260 0.16 -16.73 10.77
C ALA A 260 1.13 -17.58 11.62
N PRO A 261 0.67 -18.24 12.70
CA PRO A 261 1.52 -19.20 13.37
C PRO A 261 1.97 -20.24 12.34
N GLU A 262 3.26 -20.58 12.34
CA GLU A 262 3.77 -21.71 11.55
C GLU A 262 2.83 -22.88 11.82
N SER A 263 2.17 -23.37 10.77
CA SER A 263 1.26 -24.49 10.90
C SER A 263 2.08 -25.61 11.52
N ALA A 264 1.79 -25.97 12.77
CA ALA A 264 2.43 -27.10 13.42
C ALA A 264 2.38 -28.26 12.41
N GLU A 265 3.56 -28.75 12.03
CA GLU A 265 3.74 -29.85 11.09
C GLU A 265 2.58 -30.82 11.23
N THR A 266 1.88 -31.04 10.12
CA THR A 266 0.90 -32.11 9.97
C THR A 266 1.47 -33.34 10.65
N ALA A 267 0.98 -33.65 11.86
CA ALA A 267 1.41 -34.83 12.58
C ALA A 267 1.16 -36.01 11.63
N PRO A 268 2.14 -36.89 11.39
CA PRO A 268 1.94 -38.02 10.51
C PRO A 268 0.71 -38.78 11.02
N ALA A 269 -0.24 -39.01 10.12
CA ALA A 269 -1.43 -39.79 10.42
C ALA A 269 -0.99 -41.08 11.14
N PRO A 270 -1.66 -41.49 12.23
CA PRO A 270 -1.30 -42.72 12.91
C PRO A 270 -1.37 -43.86 11.89
N ALA A 271 -0.28 -44.60 11.76
CA ALA A 271 -0.24 -45.79 10.93
C ALA A 271 -1.37 -46.74 11.37
N ALA A 272 -2.21 -47.10 10.40
CA ALA A 272 -3.27 -48.09 10.57
C ALA A 272 -2.70 -49.50 10.66
#